data_AF-A0A386UKT8-F1
#
_entry.id   AF-A0A386UKT8-F1
#
_cell.length_a   1.000
_cell.length_b   1.000
_cell.length_c   1.000
_cell.angle_alpha   90.00
_cell.angle_beta   90.00
_cell.angle_gamma   90.00
#
_symmetry.space_group_name_H-M   'P 1'
#
loop_
_entity.id
_entity.type
_entity.pdbx_description
1 polymer ?
#
loop_
_entity_poly.entity_id
_entity_poly.type
_entity_poly.pdbx_seq_one_letter_code
_entity_poly.pdbx_strand_id
1 'polypeptide(L)'
;MVEDFARILHSGALPGLGRSVAAEGGFKGWVTGGAYAPKISDNGDLLLERVSVESFTRAVSFDYDRFALAAHESRIVALSEREKFGAVGWPILKQYYSAFFAAHAVMRSRGAGVVRIDSDQARAIKTVMQAYLGSNENFSPGTYYYSISKGENDASGEITVNFSRSNDGKGVHEGFWAAFVKYIEREASRSAQLGLPDNQDFISYSIDLKQSVMSGEMVWISKVRNEINYQHDYQSWMPMSKKSISNLAIPRTAEGYRLNARLDVSRSKDPIKAFFCVCCYISELNYLIAKRVAGNSKAGGTFGQKWRRLIATTDAAA
;
A
#
# COMPACT_ATOMS: atom_id res chain seq x y z
N MET A 1 16.39 -0.21 11.23
CA MET A 1 15.02 -0.77 11.34
C MET A 1 14.14 -0.40 10.15
N VAL A 2 13.55 0.81 10.06
CA VAL A 2 12.65 1.16 8.94
C VAL A 2 13.37 1.13 7.58
N GLU A 3 14.63 1.55 7.53
CA GLU A 3 15.45 1.52 6.31
C GLU A 3 15.78 0.10 5.84
N ASP A 4 16.11 -0.80 6.77
CA ASP A 4 16.37 -2.21 6.49
C ASP A 4 15.11 -2.88 5.98
N PHE A 5 13.97 -2.62 6.63
CA PHE A 5 12.71 -3.17 6.20
C PHE A 5 12.32 -2.66 4.80
N ALA A 6 12.49 -1.36 4.53
CA ALA A 6 12.27 -0.80 3.19
C ALA A 6 13.21 -1.40 2.15
N ARG A 7 14.48 -1.69 2.49
CA ARG A 7 15.44 -2.37 1.60
C ARG A 7 14.97 -3.79 1.27
N ILE A 8 14.55 -4.56 2.26
CA ILE A 8 14.03 -5.93 2.08
C ILE A 8 12.74 -5.91 1.23
N LEU A 9 11.84 -4.97 1.48
CA LEU A 9 10.63 -4.83 0.67
C LEU A 9 10.93 -4.41 -0.77
N HIS A 10 11.91 -3.53 -0.99
CA HIS A 10 12.33 -3.12 -2.32
C HIS A 10 13.03 -4.25 -3.10
N SER A 11 13.73 -5.18 -2.44
CA SER A 11 14.45 -6.26 -3.14
C SER A 11 13.54 -7.22 -3.90
N GLY A 12 12.26 -7.31 -3.51
CA GLY A 12 11.23 -8.06 -4.24
C GLY A 12 10.25 -7.17 -5.02
N ALA A 13 10.63 -5.93 -5.34
CA ALA A 13 9.83 -5.09 -6.20
C ALA A 13 9.73 -5.66 -7.64
N LEU A 14 8.64 -5.36 -8.32
CA LEU A 14 8.37 -5.78 -9.70
C LEU A 14 9.52 -5.39 -10.63
N PRO A 15 10.02 -6.32 -11.45
CA PRO A 15 11.03 -6.01 -12.45
C PRO A 15 10.55 -4.90 -13.39
N GLY A 16 11.33 -3.82 -13.49
CA GLY A 16 10.99 -2.70 -14.37
C GLY A 16 10.04 -1.66 -13.79
N LEU A 17 9.61 -1.79 -12.53
CA LEU A 17 8.79 -0.79 -11.85
C LEU A 17 9.41 0.62 -11.96
N GLY A 18 8.62 1.57 -12.44
CA GLY A 18 9.04 2.96 -12.64
C GLY A 18 9.97 3.22 -13.83
N ARG A 19 10.55 2.19 -14.47
CA ARG A 19 11.52 2.38 -15.58
C ARG A 19 10.87 2.87 -16.87
N SER A 20 9.62 2.49 -17.10
CA SER A 20 8.85 2.84 -18.30
C SER A 20 7.67 3.73 -17.93
N VAL A 21 7.13 4.44 -18.93
CA VAL A 21 5.88 5.17 -18.75
C VAL A 21 4.77 4.18 -18.42
N ALA A 22 4.09 4.45 -17.30
CA ALA A 22 2.97 3.66 -16.83
C ALA A 22 1.86 3.59 -17.89
N ALA A 23 1.19 2.45 -17.99
CA ALA A 23 0.10 2.27 -18.93
C ALA A 23 -1.15 3.06 -18.46
N GLU A 24 -1.77 3.80 -19.38
CA GLU A 24 -3.00 4.52 -19.10
C GLU A 24 -4.12 3.54 -18.68
N GLY A 25 -4.97 3.97 -17.74
CA GLY A 25 -6.03 3.13 -17.16
C GLY A 25 -5.54 2.11 -16.12
N GLY A 26 -4.24 1.95 -15.92
CA GLY A 26 -3.63 1.14 -14.87
C GLY A 26 -4.08 -0.31 -14.85
N PHE A 27 -4.16 -0.91 -13.66
CA PHE A 27 -4.52 -2.32 -13.50
C PHE A 27 -5.90 -2.65 -14.09
N LYS A 28 -6.89 -1.76 -13.93
CA LYS A 28 -8.24 -1.96 -14.48
C LYS A 28 -8.26 -1.94 -16.00
N GLY A 29 -7.50 -1.03 -16.61
CA GLY A 29 -7.31 -0.99 -18.06
C GLY A 29 -6.69 -2.28 -18.58
N TRP A 30 -5.65 -2.78 -17.91
CA TRP A 30 -5.01 -4.06 -18.25
C TRP A 30 -5.95 -5.25 -18.15
N VAL A 31 -6.73 -5.38 -17.07
CA VAL A 31 -7.74 -6.43 -16.93
C VAL A 31 -8.74 -6.38 -18.10
N THR A 32 -9.20 -5.19 -18.47
CA THR A 32 -10.15 -5.02 -19.57
C THR A 32 -9.54 -5.40 -20.94
N GLY A 33 -8.23 -5.24 -21.10
CA GLY A 33 -7.50 -5.60 -22.32
C GLY A 33 -7.42 -7.10 -22.60
N GLY A 34 -7.67 -7.96 -21.61
CA GLY A 34 -7.83 -9.41 -21.84
C GLY A 34 -6.58 -10.16 -22.30
N ALA A 35 -5.38 -9.59 -22.15
CA ALA A 35 -4.12 -10.20 -22.56
C ALA A 35 -3.61 -11.22 -21.52
N TYR A 36 -4.39 -12.29 -21.31
CA TYR A 36 -4.13 -13.38 -20.37
C TYR A 36 -4.97 -14.62 -20.68
N ALA A 37 -4.55 -15.79 -20.18
CA ALA A 37 -5.33 -17.02 -20.23
C ALA A 37 -6.00 -17.26 -18.87
N PRO A 38 -7.34 -17.26 -18.76
CA PRO A 38 -8.02 -17.51 -17.49
C PRO A 38 -8.04 -19.00 -17.15
N LYS A 39 -7.93 -19.30 -15.86
CA LYS A 39 -8.09 -20.64 -15.27
C LYS A 39 -8.75 -20.49 -13.90
N ILE A 40 -9.54 -21.49 -13.52
CA ILE A 40 -10.16 -21.53 -12.20
C ILE A 40 -9.38 -22.52 -11.36
N SER A 41 -8.92 -22.08 -10.19
CA SER A 41 -8.24 -22.96 -9.23
C SER A 41 -9.23 -23.89 -8.54
N ASP A 42 -8.72 -24.94 -7.89
CA ASP A 42 -9.55 -25.90 -7.13
C ASP A 42 -10.38 -25.23 -6.01
N ASN A 43 -9.93 -24.07 -5.53
CA ASN A 43 -10.62 -23.29 -4.50
C ASN A 43 -11.62 -22.27 -5.06
N GLY A 44 -11.81 -22.23 -6.38
CA GLY A 44 -12.69 -21.27 -7.06
C GLY A 44 -12.10 -19.88 -7.29
N ASP A 45 -10.82 -19.65 -6.94
CA ASP A 45 -10.11 -18.41 -7.28
C ASP A 45 -9.80 -18.36 -8.77
N LEU A 46 -9.83 -17.14 -9.34
CA LEU A 46 -9.49 -16.89 -10.74
C LEU A 46 -7.99 -16.67 -10.88
N LEU A 47 -7.36 -17.49 -11.73
CA LEU A 47 -5.96 -17.38 -12.12
C LEU A 47 -5.90 -16.80 -13.54
N LEU A 48 -5.11 -15.76 -13.73
CA LEU A 48 -4.79 -15.21 -15.05
C LEU A 48 -3.35 -15.60 -15.40
N GLU A 49 -3.20 -16.60 -16.27
CA GLU A 49 -1.92 -17.18 -16.67
C GLU A 49 -1.39 -16.55 -17.96
N ARG A 50 -0.12 -16.86 -18.29
CA ARG A 50 0.60 -16.37 -19.49
C ARG A 50 0.66 -14.85 -19.58
N VAL A 51 0.78 -14.20 -18.43
CA VAL A 51 0.81 -12.73 -18.33
C VAL A 51 2.25 -12.25 -18.52
N SER A 52 2.48 -11.38 -19.50
CA SER A 52 3.75 -10.68 -19.66
C SER A 52 4.06 -9.81 -18.43
N VAL A 53 5.23 -10.04 -17.81
CA VAL A 53 5.72 -9.24 -16.68
C VAL A 53 5.82 -7.76 -17.05
N GLU A 54 6.24 -7.43 -18.27
CA GLU A 54 6.37 -6.04 -18.72
C GLU A 54 5.00 -5.36 -18.79
N SER A 55 4.03 -5.99 -19.47
CA SER A 55 2.67 -5.45 -19.62
C SER A 55 2.02 -5.25 -18.25
N PHE A 56 2.09 -6.26 -17.38
CA PHE A 56 1.56 -6.19 -16.03
C PHE A 56 2.24 -5.11 -15.20
N THR A 57 3.58 -5.03 -15.25
CA THR A 57 4.33 -4.04 -14.48
C THR A 57 3.99 -2.62 -14.93
N ARG A 58 3.82 -2.36 -16.24
CA ARG A 58 3.39 -1.03 -16.72
C ARG A 58 1.99 -0.66 -16.23
N ALA A 59 1.07 -1.61 -16.18
CA ALA A 59 -0.28 -1.39 -15.65
C ALA A 59 -0.27 -1.11 -14.14
N VAL A 60 0.44 -1.93 -13.36
CA VAL A 60 0.58 -1.74 -11.91
C VAL A 60 1.38 -0.48 -11.57
N SER A 61 2.35 -0.09 -12.41
CA SER A 61 3.12 1.15 -12.23
C SER A 61 2.21 2.38 -12.19
N PHE A 62 1.12 2.40 -12.96
CA PHE A 62 0.18 3.52 -12.93
C PHE A 62 -0.45 3.69 -11.54
N ASP A 63 -0.92 2.59 -10.96
CA ASP A 63 -1.52 2.61 -9.64
C ASP A 63 -0.48 2.84 -8.54
N TYR A 64 0.71 2.25 -8.68
CA TYR A 64 1.84 2.49 -7.79
C TYR A 64 2.19 3.98 -7.76
N ASP A 65 2.39 4.62 -8.92
CA ASP A 65 2.69 6.05 -9.05
C ASP A 65 1.65 6.87 -8.28
N ARG A 66 0.36 6.62 -8.55
CA ARG A 66 -0.75 7.35 -7.94
C ARG A 66 -0.73 7.21 -6.41
N PHE A 67 -0.58 6.00 -5.89
CA PHE A 67 -0.59 5.78 -4.43
C PHE A 67 0.69 6.27 -3.75
N ALA A 68 1.86 6.07 -4.35
CA ALA A 68 3.14 6.50 -3.79
C ALA A 68 3.24 8.02 -3.70
N LEU A 69 2.79 8.73 -4.75
CA LEU A 69 2.75 10.20 -4.79
C LEU A 69 1.68 10.74 -3.83
N ALA A 70 0.46 10.19 -3.85
CA ALA A 70 -0.62 10.62 -2.95
C ALA A 70 -0.27 10.41 -1.47
N ALA A 71 0.48 9.35 -1.14
CA ALA A 71 0.99 9.14 0.20
C ALA A 71 1.88 10.31 0.64
N HIS A 72 2.88 10.65 -0.18
CA HIS A 72 3.82 11.71 0.15
C HIS A 72 3.16 13.10 0.16
N GLU A 73 2.30 13.39 -0.81
CA GLU A 73 1.49 14.62 -0.85
C GLU A 73 0.62 14.78 0.40
N SER A 74 -0.08 13.72 0.82
CA SER A 74 -0.91 13.74 2.03
C SER A 74 -0.12 14.10 3.28
N ARG A 75 1.12 13.58 3.40
CA ARG A 75 2.04 13.92 4.50
C ARG A 75 2.47 15.39 4.47
N ILE A 76 2.81 15.92 3.28
CA ILE A 76 3.21 17.33 3.13
C ILE A 76 2.06 18.25 3.54
N VAL A 77 0.84 17.97 3.07
CA VAL A 77 -0.35 18.75 3.42
C VAL A 77 -0.64 18.67 4.92
N ALA A 78 -0.52 17.48 5.52
CA ALA A 78 -0.68 17.31 6.97
C ALA A 78 0.28 18.20 7.77
N LEU A 79 1.56 18.20 7.38
CA LEU A 79 2.59 19.02 8.00
C LEU A 79 2.29 20.52 7.82
N SER A 80 1.98 20.94 6.60
CA SER A 80 1.69 22.34 6.28
C SER A 80 0.52 22.90 7.09
N GLU A 81 -0.57 22.14 7.21
CA GLU A 81 -1.73 22.55 8.03
C GLU A 81 -1.39 22.60 9.52
N ARG A 82 -0.57 21.67 10.00
CA ARG A 82 -0.09 21.64 11.39
C ARG A 82 0.77 22.86 11.71
N GLU A 83 1.67 23.23 10.80
CA GLU A 83 2.54 24.40 10.94
C GLU A 83 1.75 25.70 10.87
N LYS A 84 0.90 25.86 9.84
CA LYS A 84 0.19 27.11 9.55
C LYS A 84 -0.94 27.41 10.52
N PHE A 85 -1.72 26.40 10.89
CA PHE A 85 -2.95 26.60 11.67
C PHE A 85 -2.86 26.07 13.10
N GLY A 86 -1.80 25.31 13.44
CA GLY A 86 -1.73 24.60 14.71
C GLY A 86 -2.81 23.52 14.87
N ALA A 87 -3.53 23.17 13.80
CA ALA A 87 -4.55 22.12 13.81
C ALA A 87 -3.94 20.75 14.13
N VAL A 88 -4.76 19.79 14.54
CA VAL A 88 -4.31 18.43 14.93
C VAL A 88 -5.17 17.36 14.29
N GLY A 89 -6.50 17.46 14.39
CA GLY A 89 -7.44 16.47 13.85
C GLY A 89 -7.26 16.22 12.35
N TRP A 90 -7.25 17.26 11.53
CA TRP A 90 -7.00 17.08 10.10
C TRP A 90 -5.59 16.59 9.77
N PRO A 91 -4.51 17.18 10.31
CA PRO A 91 -3.15 16.65 10.13
C PRO A 91 -3.00 15.17 10.47
N ILE A 92 -3.55 14.71 11.60
CA ILE A 92 -3.42 13.30 12.01
C ILE A 92 -4.19 12.36 11.08
N LEU A 93 -5.39 12.77 10.65
CA LEU A 93 -6.19 12.00 9.69
C LEU A 93 -5.50 11.95 8.32
N LYS A 94 -4.93 13.06 7.85
CA LYS A 94 -4.15 13.09 6.61
C LYS A 94 -2.88 12.23 6.71
N GLN A 95 -2.22 12.18 7.87
CA GLN A 95 -1.10 11.28 8.09
C GLN A 95 -1.53 9.80 8.09
N TYR A 96 -2.74 9.49 8.58
CA TYR A 96 -3.33 8.15 8.39
C TYR A 96 -3.58 7.81 6.93
N TYR A 97 -4.15 8.75 6.14
CA TYR A 97 -4.34 8.53 4.71
C TYR A 97 -3.02 8.41 3.95
N SER A 98 -1.99 9.16 4.36
CA SER A 98 -0.61 8.96 3.88
C SER A 98 -0.17 7.51 4.10
N ALA A 99 -0.34 6.97 5.31
CA ALA A 99 0.00 5.59 5.63
C ALA A 99 -0.83 4.58 4.82
N PHE A 100 -2.13 4.83 4.65
CA PHE A 100 -3.03 3.98 3.87
C PHE A 100 -2.60 3.91 2.40
N PHE A 101 -2.34 5.05 1.76
CA PHE A 101 -1.83 5.09 0.38
C PHE A 101 -0.43 4.47 0.28
N ALA A 102 0.44 4.70 1.28
CA ALA A 102 1.76 4.09 1.35
C ALA A 102 1.70 2.56 1.38
N ALA A 103 0.85 1.96 2.22
CA ALA A 103 0.65 0.52 2.25
C ALA A 103 0.15 -0.03 0.91
N HIS A 104 -0.78 0.68 0.25
CA HIS A 104 -1.25 0.32 -1.10
C HIS A 104 -0.11 0.32 -2.13
N ALA A 105 0.78 1.32 -2.08
CA ALA A 105 1.95 1.43 -2.94
C ALA A 105 2.97 0.33 -2.63
N VAL A 106 3.23 0.02 -1.37
CA VAL A 106 4.14 -1.07 -0.95
C VAL A 106 3.69 -2.40 -1.53
N MET A 107 2.42 -2.77 -1.38
CA MET A 107 1.90 -4.03 -1.97
C MET A 107 2.06 -4.03 -3.51
N ARG A 108 1.66 -2.94 -4.16
CA ARG A 108 1.70 -2.80 -5.63
C ARG A 108 3.12 -2.87 -6.16
N SER A 109 4.08 -2.33 -5.43
CA SER A 109 5.48 -2.40 -5.81
C SER A 109 5.97 -3.83 -5.96
N ARG A 110 5.32 -4.80 -5.32
CA ARG A 110 5.67 -6.23 -5.32
C ARG A 110 4.63 -7.10 -6.04
N GLY A 111 3.76 -6.49 -6.87
CA GLY A 111 2.78 -7.23 -7.67
C GLY A 111 1.61 -7.79 -6.85
N ALA A 112 1.27 -7.19 -5.72
CA ALA A 112 0.09 -7.54 -4.95
C ALA A 112 -0.78 -6.32 -4.67
N GLY A 113 -2.03 -6.54 -4.29
CA GLY A 113 -2.87 -5.44 -3.84
C GLY A 113 -4.34 -5.80 -3.66
N VAL A 114 -5.07 -4.87 -3.07
CA VAL A 114 -6.53 -4.89 -3.05
C VAL A 114 -7.04 -3.99 -4.18
N VAL A 115 -7.99 -4.49 -4.96
CA VAL A 115 -8.61 -3.80 -6.08
C VAL A 115 -10.12 -4.02 -6.06
N ARG A 116 -10.88 -2.97 -6.37
CA ARG A 116 -12.31 -3.09 -6.64
C ARG A 116 -12.52 -3.33 -8.12
N ILE A 117 -13.08 -4.48 -8.48
CA ILE A 117 -13.52 -4.82 -9.83
C ILE A 117 -14.97 -4.36 -9.99
N ASP A 118 -15.20 -3.41 -10.90
CA ASP A 118 -16.54 -2.92 -11.20
C ASP A 118 -17.19 -3.74 -12.32
N SER A 119 -18.46 -3.45 -12.62
CA SER A 119 -19.27 -4.20 -13.57
C SER A 119 -18.64 -4.37 -14.95
N ASP A 120 -17.95 -3.34 -15.44
CA ASP A 120 -17.33 -3.39 -16.77
C ASP A 120 -16.09 -4.28 -16.80
N GLN A 121 -15.21 -4.20 -15.79
CA GLN A 121 -14.07 -5.12 -15.68
C GLN A 121 -14.53 -6.56 -15.47
N ALA A 122 -15.56 -6.77 -14.63
CA ALA A 122 -16.13 -8.10 -14.43
C ALA A 122 -16.70 -8.67 -15.74
N ARG A 123 -17.39 -7.86 -16.54
CA ARG A 123 -17.91 -8.27 -17.86
C ARG A 123 -16.77 -8.61 -18.84
N ALA A 124 -15.69 -7.83 -18.84
CA ALA A 124 -14.51 -8.10 -19.67
C ALA A 124 -13.87 -9.44 -19.28
N ILE A 125 -13.65 -9.68 -17.98
CA ILE A 125 -13.14 -10.98 -17.49
C ILE A 125 -14.03 -12.13 -17.93
N LYS A 126 -15.35 -12.03 -17.76
CA LYS A 126 -16.30 -13.07 -18.20
C LYS A 126 -16.20 -13.35 -19.70
N THR A 127 -16.03 -12.30 -20.51
CA THR A 127 -15.92 -12.43 -21.96
C THR A 127 -14.68 -13.27 -22.32
N VAL A 128 -13.55 -13.01 -21.67
CA VAL A 128 -12.32 -13.79 -21.85
C VAL A 128 -12.49 -15.22 -21.32
N MET A 129 -13.10 -15.40 -20.14
CA MET A 129 -13.39 -16.73 -19.57
C MET A 129 -14.27 -17.57 -20.50
N GLN A 130 -15.34 -16.99 -21.05
CA GLN A 130 -16.23 -17.67 -21.98
C GLN A 130 -15.49 -18.12 -23.25
N ALA A 131 -14.57 -17.28 -23.77
CA ALA A 131 -13.81 -17.58 -24.96
C ALA A 131 -12.79 -18.73 -24.75
N TYR A 132 -12.15 -18.80 -23.58
CA TYR A 132 -11.11 -19.79 -23.30
C TYR A 132 -11.64 -21.10 -22.69
N LEU A 133 -12.61 -20.99 -21.78
CA LEU A 133 -13.09 -22.11 -20.97
C LEU A 133 -14.42 -22.68 -21.48
N GLY A 134 -15.13 -21.96 -22.34
CA GLY A 134 -16.51 -22.30 -22.73
C GLY A 134 -17.52 -22.25 -21.58
N SER A 135 -17.07 -21.83 -20.39
CA SER A 135 -17.82 -21.86 -19.13
C SER A 135 -18.64 -20.58 -18.94
N ASN A 136 -19.91 -20.75 -18.55
CA ASN A 136 -20.79 -19.67 -18.09
C ASN A 136 -20.52 -19.26 -16.63
N GLU A 137 -19.36 -19.63 -16.07
CA GLU A 137 -18.99 -19.26 -14.70
C GLU A 137 -18.99 -17.75 -14.49
N ASN A 138 -19.55 -17.36 -13.35
CA ASN A 138 -19.92 -15.98 -13.11
C ASN A 138 -18.83 -15.25 -12.30
N PHE A 139 -18.00 -14.44 -12.95
CA PHE A 139 -17.10 -13.52 -12.25
C PHE A 139 -17.85 -12.25 -11.79
N SER A 140 -18.06 -12.08 -10.48
CA SER A 140 -18.89 -10.97 -9.97
C SER A 140 -18.08 -9.70 -9.69
N PRO A 141 -18.69 -8.51 -9.81
CA PRO A 141 -18.09 -7.29 -9.28
C PRO A 141 -17.85 -7.40 -7.77
N GLY A 142 -16.86 -6.67 -7.27
CA GLY A 142 -16.54 -6.64 -5.85
C GLY A 142 -15.09 -6.30 -5.56
N THR A 143 -14.70 -6.48 -4.30
CA THR A 143 -13.32 -6.28 -3.85
C THR A 143 -12.56 -7.60 -3.96
N TYR A 144 -11.41 -7.55 -4.60
CA TYR A 144 -10.51 -8.68 -4.79
C TYR A 144 -9.13 -8.35 -4.24
N TYR A 145 -8.49 -9.36 -3.65
CA TYR A 145 -7.06 -9.38 -3.44
C TYR A 145 -6.43 -10.03 -4.66
N TYR A 146 -5.41 -9.37 -5.22
CA TYR A 146 -4.57 -9.98 -6.24
C TYR A 146 -3.13 -10.12 -5.78
N SER A 147 -2.45 -11.13 -6.30
CA SER A 147 -1.01 -11.35 -6.14
C SER A 147 -0.44 -12.10 -7.33
N ILE A 148 0.83 -11.85 -7.61
CA ILE A 148 1.56 -12.59 -8.63
C ILE A 148 2.27 -13.82 -8.06
N SER A 149 2.39 -14.85 -8.90
CA SER A 149 3.31 -15.96 -8.71
C SER A 149 4.09 -16.21 -10.01
N LYS A 150 5.13 -17.05 -9.93
CA LYS A 150 5.79 -17.56 -11.14
C LYS A 150 4.75 -18.25 -12.04
N GLY A 151 4.84 -18.00 -13.34
CA GLY A 151 4.05 -18.72 -14.33
C GLY A 151 4.55 -20.16 -14.53
N GLU A 152 3.78 -20.97 -15.25
CA GLU A 152 4.14 -22.37 -15.56
C GLU A 152 5.41 -22.47 -16.43
N ASN A 153 5.76 -21.41 -17.18
CA ASN A 153 6.93 -21.37 -18.06
C ASN A 153 7.96 -20.30 -17.62
N ASP A 154 8.78 -20.62 -16.61
CA ASP A 154 9.77 -19.70 -15.99
C ASP A 154 10.78 -19.12 -17.01
N ALA A 155 11.03 -19.82 -18.13
CA ALA A 155 11.94 -19.37 -19.18
C ALA A 155 11.38 -18.22 -20.06
N SER A 156 10.06 -18.02 -20.06
CA SER A 156 9.37 -17.07 -20.95
C SER A 156 9.18 -15.67 -20.37
N GLY A 157 9.48 -15.47 -19.08
CA GLY A 157 9.20 -14.21 -18.40
C GLY A 157 7.71 -13.97 -18.14
N GLU A 158 6.93 -15.05 -18.06
CA GLU A 158 5.49 -15.02 -17.75
C GLU A 158 5.23 -15.17 -16.24
N ILE A 159 4.14 -14.55 -15.80
CA ILE A 159 3.60 -14.67 -14.44
C ILE A 159 2.16 -15.16 -14.46
N THR A 160 1.71 -15.60 -13.30
CA THR A 160 0.28 -15.85 -13.02
C THR A 160 -0.21 -14.80 -12.04
N VAL A 161 -1.35 -14.17 -12.35
CA VAL A 161 -2.03 -13.22 -11.45
C VAL A 161 -3.23 -13.94 -10.83
N ASN A 162 -3.16 -14.20 -9.52
CA ASN A 162 -4.26 -14.79 -8.77
C ASN A 162 -5.23 -13.70 -8.29
N PHE A 163 -6.53 -13.94 -8.40
CA PHE A 163 -7.63 -13.15 -7.83
C PHE A 163 -8.41 -13.97 -6.81
N SER A 164 -8.32 -13.56 -5.54
CA SER A 164 -9.15 -14.08 -4.46
C SER A 164 -10.16 -13.03 -4.03
N ARG A 165 -11.45 -13.39 -3.98
CA ARG A 165 -12.50 -12.46 -3.55
C ARG A 165 -12.35 -12.15 -2.06
N SER A 166 -12.43 -10.86 -1.69
CA SER A 166 -12.52 -10.48 -0.27
C SER A 166 -13.96 -10.69 0.20
N ASN A 167 -14.14 -11.54 1.21
CA ASN A 167 -15.44 -11.89 1.77
C ASN A 167 -15.67 -11.20 3.12
N ASP A 168 -14.85 -10.19 3.44
CA ASP A 168 -14.53 -9.92 4.83
C ASP A 168 -15.65 -9.17 5.57
N GLY A 169 -16.72 -8.72 4.88
CA GLY A 169 -17.86 -7.97 5.45
C GLY A 169 -17.49 -6.65 6.16
N LYS A 170 -16.20 -6.39 6.31
CA LYS A 170 -15.57 -5.29 7.02
C LYS A 170 -15.59 -4.02 6.17
N GLY A 171 -15.48 -2.87 6.85
CA GLY A 171 -15.29 -1.60 6.19
C GLY A 171 -14.02 -1.60 5.33
N VAL A 172 -14.01 -0.79 4.26
CA VAL A 172 -12.92 -0.75 3.25
C VAL A 172 -11.53 -0.60 3.89
N HIS A 173 -11.40 0.26 4.89
CA HIS A 173 -10.14 0.47 5.61
C HIS A 173 -9.71 -0.74 6.43
N GLU A 174 -10.64 -1.31 7.21
CA GLU A 174 -10.35 -2.45 8.06
C GLU A 174 -9.98 -3.69 7.23
N GLY A 175 -10.74 -3.99 6.19
CA GLY A 175 -10.43 -5.08 5.26
C GLY A 175 -9.08 -4.90 4.60
N PHE A 176 -8.76 -3.68 4.14
CA PHE A 176 -7.46 -3.40 3.54
C PHE A 176 -6.30 -3.61 4.52
N TRP A 177 -6.38 -3.08 5.74
CA TRP A 177 -5.28 -3.22 6.71
C TRP A 177 -5.05 -4.67 7.13
N ALA A 178 -6.12 -5.46 7.28
CA ALA A 178 -6.01 -6.89 7.51
C ALA A 178 -5.31 -7.60 6.33
N ALA A 179 -5.68 -7.25 5.09
CA ALA A 179 -5.03 -7.78 3.89
C ALA A 179 -3.55 -7.38 3.79
N PHE A 180 -3.21 -6.13 4.14
CA PHE A 180 -1.84 -5.63 4.13
C PHE A 180 -0.95 -6.37 5.13
N VAL A 181 -1.40 -6.53 6.38
CA VAL A 181 -0.64 -7.26 7.41
C VAL A 181 -0.46 -8.72 7.01
N LYS A 182 -1.53 -9.38 6.56
CA LYS A 182 -1.47 -10.77 6.08
C LYS A 182 -0.51 -10.94 4.90
N TYR A 183 -0.47 -9.95 4.00
CA TYR A 183 0.48 -9.93 2.89
C TYR A 183 1.93 -9.87 3.37
N ILE A 184 2.25 -8.95 4.29
CA ILE A 184 3.60 -8.81 4.84
C ILE A 184 4.04 -10.10 5.57
N GLU A 185 3.16 -10.71 6.36
CA GLU A 185 3.44 -11.98 7.06
C GLU A 185 3.72 -13.13 6.09
N ARG A 186 2.93 -13.22 5.01
CA ARG A 186 3.12 -14.22 3.96
C ARG A 186 4.45 -14.03 3.24
N GLU A 187 4.82 -12.80 2.91
CA GLU A 187 6.10 -12.51 2.26
C GLU A 187 7.29 -12.78 3.16
N ALA A 188 7.20 -12.48 4.46
CA ALA A 188 8.23 -12.81 5.43
C ALA A 188 8.40 -14.33 5.58
N SER A 189 7.29 -15.06 5.66
CA SER A 189 7.28 -16.54 5.72
C SER A 189 7.86 -17.15 4.44
N ARG A 190 7.48 -16.64 3.27
CA ARG A 190 8.04 -17.06 1.97
C ARG A 190 9.54 -16.80 1.89
N SER A 191 10.01 -15.66 2.40
CA SER A 191 11.43 -15.31 2.47
C SER A 191 12.22 -16.33 3.29
N ALA A 192 11.67 -16.80 4.41
CA ALA A 192 12.29 -17.82 5.24
C ALA A 192 12.29 -19.21 4.58
N GLN A 193 11.17 -19.61 3.97
CA GLN A 193 11.07 -20.88 3.23
C GLN A 193 12.07 -20.97 2.08
N LEU A 194 12.30 -19.86 1.38
CA LEU A 194 13.25 -19.76 0.28
C LEU A 194 14.71 -19.55 0.74
N GLY A 195 14.95 -19.41 2.04
CA GLY A 195 16.30 -19.16 2.58
C GLY A 195 16.92 -17.85 2.10
N LEU A 196 16.11 -16.82 1.81
CA LEU A 196 16.63 -15.53 1.33
C LEU A 196 17.44 -14.82 2.43
N PRO A 197 18.41 -13.96 2.05
CA PRO A 197 19.09 -13.08 3.00
C PRO A 197 18.11 -12.24 3.83
N ASP A 198 18.48 -11.92 5.06
CA ASP A 198 17.70 -11.08 5.98
C ASP A 198 16.30 -11.62 6.34
N ASN A 199 16.02 -12.92 6.13
CA ASN A 199 14.70 -13.48 6.40
C ASN A 199 14.26 -13.37 7.88
N GLN A 200 15.20 -13.45 8.83
CA GLN A 200 14.91 -13.31 10.26
C GLN A 200 14.50 -11.87 10.59
N ASP A 201 15.21 -10.89 10.03
CA ASP A 201 14.86 -9.48 10.16
C ASP A 201 13.49 -9.19 9.55
N PHE A 202 13.19 -9.77 8.38
CA PHE A 202 11.87 -9.60 7.75
C PHE A 202 10.75 -10.18 8.63
N ILE A 203 10.94 -11.36 9.22
CA ILE A 203 9.97 -11.94 10.17
C ILE A 203 9.78 -11.01 11.36
N SER A 204 10.87 -10.52 11.96
CA SER A 204 10.83 -9.61 13.11
C SER A 204 10.05 -8.32 12.77
N TYR A 205 10.41 -7.64 11.69
CA TYR A 205 9.72 -6.41 11.25
C TYR A 205 8.26 -6.65 10.88
N SER A 206 7.93 -7.81 10.32
CA SER A 206 6.56 -8.21 10.03
C SER A 206 5.73 -8.36 11.31
N ILE A 207 6.29 -8.98 12.35
CA ILE A 207 5.64 -9.15 13.66
C ILE A 207 5.41 -7.79 14.31
N ASP A 208 6.43 -6.93 14.34
CA ASP A 208 6.32 -5.59 14.94
C ASP A 208 5.26 -4.73 14.22
N LEU A 209 5.23 -4.78 12.89
CA LEU A 209 4.23 -4.07 12.09
C LEU A 209 2.83 -4.61 12.34
N LYS A 210 2.64 -5.94 12.33
CA LYS A 210 1.35 -6.58 12.62
C LYS A 210 0.85 -6.16 13.98
N GLN A 211 1.70 -6.33 14.99
CA GLN A 211 1.36 -5.96 16.34
C GLN A 211 0.92 -4.51 16.34
N SER A 212 1.67 -3.59 15.74
CA SER A 212 1.39 -2.16 15.71
C SER A 212 0.08 -1.76 15.01
N VAL A 213 -0.31 -2.48 13.96
CA VAL A 213 -1.54 -2.21 13.18
C VAL A 213 -2.78 -2.85 13.81
N MET A 214 -2.62 -4.01 14.46
CA MET A 214 -3.72 -4.85 14.95
C MET A 214 -3.80 -4.89 16.49
N SER A 215 -4.98 -5.18 17.02
CA SER A 215 -5.20 -5.53 18.43
C SER A 215 -6.09 -6.77 18.46
N GLY A 216 -5.47 -7.96 18.59
CA GLY A 216 -6.14 -9.21 18.28
C GLY A 216 -6.57 -9.24 16.81
N GLU A 217 -7.85 -9.51 16.55
CA GLU A 217 -8.44 -9.51 15.19
C GLU A 217 -8.90 -8.13 14.69
N MET A 218 -8.93 -7.14 15.59
CA MET A 218 -9.38 -5.79 15.29
C MET A 218 -8.25 -4.95 14.69
N VAL A 219 -8.54 -4.18 13.63
CA VAL A 219 -7.59 -3.22 13.08
C VAL A 219 -7.59 -1.95 13.94
N TRP A 220 -6.64 -1.89 14.86
CA TRP A 220 -6.54 -0.83 15.86
C TRP A 220 -6.41 0.57 15.24
N ILE A 221 -5.60 0.72 14.19
CA ILE A 221 -5.44 2.04 13.54
C ILE A 221 -6.72 2.52 12.84
N SER A 222 -7.61 1.62 12.39
CA SER A 222 -8.92 2.02 11.84
C SER A 222 -9.87 2.46 12.94
N LYS A 223 -9.82 1.81 14.10
CA LYS A 223 -10.57 2.22 15.29
C LYS A 223 -10.17 3.63 15.74
N VAL A 224 -8.87 3.87 15.97
CA VAL A 224 -8.38 5.20 16.39
C VAL A 224 -8.73 6.29 15.38
N ARG A 225 -8.61 5.99 14.07
CA ARG A 225 -9.05 6.92 13.01
C ARG A 225 -10.53 7.26 13.12
N ASN A 226 -11.40 6.29 13.41
CA ASN A 226 -12.84 6.52 13.54
C ASN A 226 -13.19 7.29 14.82
N GLU A 227 -12.52 7.01 15.93
CA GLU A 227 -12.65 7.77 17.18
C GLU A 227 -12.28 9.24 16.97
N ILE A 228 -11.15 9.50 16.31
CA ILE A 228 -10.75 10.86 15.93
C ILE A 228 -11.78 11.49 14.98
N ASN A 229 -12.17 10.81 13.90
CA ASN A 229 -12.97 11.43 12.84
C ASN A 229 -14.46 11.59 13.16
N TYR A 230 -15.07 10.63 13.84
CA TYR A 230 -16.52 10.60 14.04
C TYR A 230 -16.94 10.89 15.48
N GLN A 231 -16.09 10.56 16.46
CA GLN A 231 -16.38 10.81 17.87
C GLN A 231 -15.69 12.08 18.37
N HIS A 232 -14.78 12.64 17.57
CA HIS A 232 -13.94 13.80 17.92
C HIS A 232 -13.11 13.57 19.19
N ASP A 233 -12.73 12.31 19.42
CA ASP A 233 -12.01 11.87 20.61
C ASP A 233 -10.58 12.41 20.67
N TYR A 234 -9.94 12.15 21.81
CA TYR A 234 -8.55 12.47 22.10
C TYR A 234 -8.21 13.97 22.06
N GLN A 235 -9.20 14.84 22.25
CA GLN A 235 -9.02 16.29 22.21
C GLN A 235 -8.33 16.72 20.90
N SER A 236 -8.65 16.06 19.79
CA SER A 236 -8.01 16.25 18.49
C SER A 236 -8.64 17.40 17.67
N TRP A 237 -9.81 17.87 18.08
CA TRP A 237 -10.55 18.96 17.44
C TRP A 237 -10.65 20.19 18.34
N MET A 238 -10.97 21.33 17.72
CA MET A 238 -11.22 22.57 18.44
C MET A 238 -12.53 22.47 19.25
N PRO A 239 -12.62 23.17 20.41
CA PRO A 239 -11.57 23.97 21.04
C PRO A 239 -10.51 23.09 21.73
N MET A 240 -9.23 23.39 21.49
CA MET A 240 -8.10 22.57 21.98
C MET A 240 -7.14 23.39 22.83
N SER A 241 -6.68 22.81 23.95
CA SER A 241 -5.62 23.41 24.77
C SER A 241 -4.23 23.06 24.24
N LYS A 242 -3.22 23.92 24.50
CA LYS A 242 -1.81 23.62 24.19
C LYS A 242 -1.30 22.33 24.87
N LYS A 243 -1.95 21.91 25.96
CA LYS A 243 -1.61 20.71 26.74
C LYS A 243 -2.42 19.48 26.33
N SER A 244 -3.24 19.56 25.27
CA SER A 244 -4.00 18.40 24.82
C SER A 244 -3.08 17.26 24.40
N ILE A 245 -3.50 16.03 24.68
CA ILE A 245 -2.70 14.83 24.38
C ILE A 245 -2.33 14.75 22.89
N SER A 246 -3.27 15.15 22.02
CA SER A 246 -3.09 15.12 20.57
C SER A 246 -2.16 16.22 20.07
N ASN A 247 -2.18 17.41 20.70
CA ASN A 247 -1.26 18.49 20.36
C ASN A 247 0.19 18.16 20.75
N LEU A 248 0.40 17.41 21.84
CA LEU A 248 1.72 16.96 22.28
C LEU A 248 2.25 15.79 21.46
N ALA A 249 1.36 14.95 20.93
CA ALA A 249 1.74 13.77 20.15
C ALA A 249 2.26 14.10 18.75
N ILE A 250 1.83 15.21 18.14
CA ILE A 250 2.13 15.54 16.74
C ILE A 250 3.15 16.67 16.64
N PRO A 251 4.34 16.40 16.05
CA PRO A 251 5.37 17.41 15.83
C PRO A 251 4.94 18.46 14.80
N ARG A 252 5.63 19.60 14.80
CA ARG A 252 5.41 20.72 13.87
C ARG A 252 6.52 20.86 12.83
N THR A 253 7.34 19.83 12.64
CA THR A 253 8.47 19.88 11.70
C THR A 253 8.53 18.60 10.88
N ALA A 254 9.03 18.71 9.65
CA ALA A 254 9.26 17.57 8.77
C ALA A 254 10.18 16.51 9.41
N GLU A 255 11.24 16.96 10.09
CA GLU A 255 12.15 16.11 10.84
C GLU A 255 11.41 15.34 11.94
N GLY A 256 10.50 16.00 12.66
CA GLY A 256 9.67 15.35 13.66
C GLY A 256 8.85 14.20 13.09
N TYR A 257 8.27 14.34 11.89
CA TYR A 257 7.56 13.22 11.25
C TYR A 257 8.50 12.04 10.93
N ARG A 258 9.74 12.32 10.49
CA ARG A 258 10.74 11.26 10.22
C ARG A 258 11.18 10.57 11.51
N LEU A 259 11.49 11.33 12.56
CA LEU A 259 11.92 10.81 13.87
C LEU A 259 10.83 9.99 14.59
N ASN A 260 9.56 10.21 14.24
CA ASN A 260 8.44 9.43 14.76
C ASN A 260 8.09 8.20 13.91
N ALA A 261 8.86 7.86 12.86
CA ALA A 261 8.70 6.61 12.14
C ALA A 261 9.24 5.41 12.96
N ARG A 262 8.51 5.02 14.02
CA ARG A 262 8.88 3.96 14.97
C ARG A 262 7.66 3.19 15.50
N LEU A 263 7.86 1.98 16.00
CA LEU A 263 6.78 1.05 16.39
C LEU A 263 6.74 0.72 17.89
N ASP A 264 7.72 1.19 18.66
CA ASP A 264 7.93 0.86 20.08
C ASP A 264 7.18 1.77 21.06
N VAL A 265 6.24 2.60 20.57
CA VAL A 265 5.41 3.47 21.42
C VAL A 265 4.24 2.68 22.03
N SER A 266 4.10 2.75 23.35
CA SER A 266 3.04 2.04 24.08
C SER A 266 1.65 2.60 23.78
N ARG A 267 0.75 1.76 23.26
CA ARG A 267 -0.64 2.14 22.94
C ARG A 267 -1.52 2.38 24.15
N SER A 268 -1.22 1.71 25.27
CA SER A 268 -1.98 1.91 26.51
C SER A 268 -1.60 3.22 27.22
N LYS A 269 -0.33 3.63 27.09
CA LYS A 269 0.17 4.87 27.72
C LYS A 269 -0.03 6.10 26.83
N ASP A 270 0.23 5.98 25.53
CA ASP A 270 0.17 7.10 24.58
C ASP A 270 -0.45 6.65 23.23
N PRO A 271 -1.78 6.42 23.21
CA PRO A 271 -2.47 5.86 22.03
C PRO A 271 -2.34 6.75 20.79
N ILE A 272 -2.39 8.08 20.96
CA ILE A 272 -2.32 9.00 19.82
C ILE A 272 -0.91 9.08 19.26
N LYS A 273 0.12 9.15 20.10
CA LYS A 273 1.49 9.11 19.61
C LYS A 273 1.80 7.77 18.98
N ALA A 274 1.36 6.65 19.57
CA ALA A 274 1.51 5.35 18.95
C ALA A 274 0.85 5.30 17.56
N PHE A 275 -0.37 5.81 17.44
CA PHE A 275 -1.11 5.83 16.17
C PHE A 275 -0.38 6.68 15.12
N PHE A 276 0.05 7.88 15.50
CA PHE A 276 0.82 8.78 14.65
C PHE A 276 2.15 8.15 14.21
N CYS A 277 2.88 7.51 15.13
CA CYS A 277 4.16 6.87 14.86
C CYS A 277 4.03 5.69 13.89
N VAL A 278 2.99 4.85 14.05
CA VAL A 278 2.69 3.77 13.09
C VAL A 278 2.39 4.32 11.70
N CYS A 279 1.61 5.40 11.62
CA CYS A 279 1.31 6.05 10.34
C CYS A 279 2.57 6.67 9.71
N CYS A 280 3.46 7.27 10.50
CA CYS A 280 4.75 7.77 10.04
C CYS A 280 5.65 6.64 9.54
N TYR A 281 5.72 5.52 10.27
CA TYR A 281 6.52 4.35 9.92
C TYR A 281 6.14 3.80 8.54
N ILE A 282 4.85 3.55 8.30
CA ILE A 282 4.36 3.01 7.02
C ILE A 282 4.57 4.02 5.89
N SER A 283 4.37 5.32 6.15
CA SER A 283 4.63 6.37 5.17
C SER A 283 6.11 6.47 4.80
N GLU A 284 7.00 6.31 5.78
CA GLU A 284 8.44 6.33 5.58
C GLU A 284 8.93 5.10 4.81
N LEU A 285 8.37 3.91 5.08
CA LEU A 285 8.62 2.70 4.27
C LEU A 285 8.37 2.98 2.79
N ASN A 286 7.20 3.53 2.45
CA ASN A 286 6.89 3.90 1.07
C ASN A 286 7.84 4.98 0.53
N TYR A 287 8.15 6.01 1.31
CA TYR A 287 9.10 7.06 0.87
C TYR A 287 10.46 6.48 0.47
N LEU A 288 11.01 5.57 1.27
CA LEU A 288 12.30 4.94 1.00
C LEU A 288 12.24 4.00 -0.22
N ILE A 289 11.15 3.25 -0.39
CA ILE A 289 10.93 2.41 -1.57
C ILE A 289 10.79 3.29 -2.83
N ALA A 290 9.95 4.32 -2.77
CA ALA A 290 9.75 5.28 -3.85
C ALA A 290 11.05 5.98 -4.25
N LYS A 291 11.87 6.41 -3.28
CA LYS A 291 13.18 6.99 -3.57
C LYS A 291 14.08 6.04 -4.37
N ARG A 292 14.09 4.74 -4.04
CA ARG A 292 14.86 3.72 -4.78
C ARG A 292 14.28 3.49 -6.19
N VAL A 293 12.97 3.37 -6.33
CA VAL A 293 12.29 3.22 -7.64
C VAL A 293 12.57 4.44 -8.53
N ALA A 294 12.46 5.65 -7.98
CA ALA A 294 12.75 6.90 -8.68
C ALA A 294 14.21 7.01 -9.13
N GLY A 295 15.16 6.50 -8.33
CA GLY A 295 16.59 6.43 -8.69
C GLY A 295 16.87 5.54 -9.90
N ASN A 296 16.03 4.54 -10.14
CA ASN A 296 16.11 3.65 -11.30
C ASN A 296 15.41 4.21 -12.56
N SER A 297 14.76 5.37 -12.45
CA SER A 297 13.88 5.94 -13.47
C SER A 297 14.51 7.18 -14.10
N LYS A 298 15.13 7.02 -15.29
CA LYS A 298 15.89 8.07 -15.99
C LYS A 298 15.12 8.76 -17.12
N ALA A 299 14.11 8.12 -17.70
CA ALA A 299 13.36 8.65 -18.84
C ALA A 299 12.29 9.69 -18.42
N GLY A 300 11.95 10.60 -19.33
CA GLY A 300 10.82 11.52 -19.16
C GLY A 300 9.48 10.78 -19.07
N GLY A 301 8.52 11.36 -18.35
CA GLY A 301 7.18 10.78 -18.14
C GLY A 301 7.12 9.62 -17.13
N THR A 302 8.27 9.11 -16.69
CA THR A 302 8.37 8.02 -15.72
C THR A 302 8.14 8.48 -14.28
N PHE A 303 7.99 7.51 -13.38
CA PHE A 303 7.81 7.76 -11.95
C PHE A 303 8.89 8.69 -11.37
N GLY A 304 10.16 8.48 -11.73
CA GLY A 304 11.27 9.26 -11.18
C GLY A 304 11.16 10.76 -11.44
N GLN A 305 10.66 11.17 -12.61
CA GLN A 305 10.45 12.59 -12.90
C GLN A 305 9.36 13.19 -12.01
N LYS A 306 8.23 12.47 -11.87
CA LYS A 306 7.10 12.89 -11.03
C LYS A 306 7.52 12.99 -9.56
N TRP A 307 8.24 11.98 -9.07
CA TRP A 307 8.78 11.93 -7.71
C TRP A 307 9.71 13.10 -7.43
N ARG A 308 10.71 13.34 -8.30
CA ARG A 308 11.66 14.46 -8.13
C ARG A 308 10.95 15.82 -8.10
N ARG A 309 9.94 16.04 -8.95
CA ARG A 309 9.14 17.26 -8.95
C ARG A 309 8.42 17.46 -7.61
N LEU A 310 7.81 16.39 -7.08
CA LEU A 310 7.12 16.44 -5.80
C LEU A 310 8.09 16.76 -4.65
N ILE A 311 9.23 16.05 -4.56
CA ILE A 311 10.23 16.27 -3.51
C ILE A 311 10.84 17.68 -3.57
N ALA A 312 11.16 18.19 -4.77
CA ALA A 312 11.71 19.53 -4.92
C ALA A 312 10.75 20.62 -4.43
N THR A 313 9.43 20.38 -4.53
CA THR A 313 8.42 21.31 -4.00
C THR A 313 8.40 21.28 -2.47
N THR A 314 8.66 20.12 -1.87
CA THR A 314 8.76 19.96 -0.40
C THR A 314 10.00 20.64 0.16
N ASP A 315 11.16 20.44 -0.46
CA ASP A 315 12.43 21.01 0.02
C ASP A 315 12.49 22.53 -0.17
N ALA A 316 11.78 23.08 -1.17
CA ALA A 316 11.66 24.53 -1.36
C ALA A 316 10.69 25.22 -0.39
N ALA A 317 9.83 24.44 0.29
CA ALA A 317 8.85 24.94 1.25
C ALA A 317 9.32 24.82 2.72
N ALA A 318 10.42 24.11 2.96
CA ALA A 318 11.06 23.93 4.27
C ALA A 318 12.19 24.95 4.48
#